data_AF-A0AA50P6Y4-F1
#
_entry.id   AF-A0AA50P6Y4-F1
#
_cell.length_a   1.000
_cell.length_b   1.000
_cell.length_c   1.000
_cell.angle_alpha   90.00
_cell.angle_beta   90.00
_cell.angle_gamma   90.00
#
_symmetry.space_group_name_H-M   'P 1'
#
loop_
_entity.id
_entity.type
_entity.pdbx_description
1 polymer ?
#
loop_
_entity_poly.entity_id
_entity_poly.type
_entity_poly.pdbx_seq_one_letter_code
_entity_poly.pdbx_strand_id
1 'polypeptide(L)' 'VDAKLNTLSSCNYDGSARRVILYSSDVLRHPFSITTFEDWVYWTDWDKTAVYRANKFTGKDVEAIT' A
#
# COMPACT_ATOMS: atom_id res chain seq x y z
N VAL A 1 1.27 -5.78 -2.61
CA VAL A 1 2.32 -4.77 -2.40
C VAL A 1 3.64 -5.36 -2.87
N ASP A 2 4.51 -4.56 -3.48
CA ASP A 2 5.78 -5.01 -4.07
C ASP A 2 6.93 -4.13 -3.58
N ALA A 3 7.86 -4.73 -2.84
CA ALA A 3 9.00 -4.03 -2.25
C ALA A 3 10.11 -3.71 -3.26
N LYS A 4 10.23 -4.47 -4.37
CA LYS A 4 11.25 -4.17 -5.38
C LYS A 4 10.81 -3.02 -6.27
N LEU A 5 9.52 -2.96 -6.56
CA LEU A 5 8.92 -1.95 -7.43
C LEU A 5 8.42 -0.72 -6.65
N ASN A 6 8.39 -0.76 -5.32
CA ASN A 6 7.82 0.28 -4.46
C ASN A 6 6.37 0.62 -4.81
N THR A 7 5.54 -0.42 -5.06
CA THR A 7 4.14 -0.23 -5.49
C THR A 7 3.12 -0.96 -4.61
N LEU A 8 1.98 -0.32 -4.43
CA LEU A 8 0.74 -0.92 -3.95
C LEU A 8 -0.22 -1.00 -5.13
N SER A 9 -0.70 -2.18 -5.46
CA SER A 9 -1.60 -2.43 -6.60
C SER A 9 -2.81 -3.25 -6.18
N SER A 10 -3.91 -3.12 -6.91
CA SER A 10 -5.12 -3.95 -6.79
C SER A 10 -5.52 -4.54 -8.13
N CYS A 11 -6.22 -5.67 -8.13
CA CYS A 11 -6.90 -6.25 -9.30
C CYS A 11 -8.18 -6.96 -8.86
N ASN A 12 -9.03 -7.29 -9.83
CA ASN A 12 -10.17 -8.19 -9.62
C ASN A 12 -9.67 -9.63 -9.40
N TYR A 13 -10.56 -10.51 -8.88
CA TYR A 13 -10.21 -11.91 -8.62
C TYR A 13 -9.93 -12.72 -9.89
N ASP A 14 -10.47 -12.31 -11.03
CA ASP A 14 -10.16 -12.88 -12.35
C ASP A 14 -8.86 -12.33 -12.96
N GLY A 15 -8.15 -11.45 -12.24
CA GLY A 15 -6.94 -10.78 -12.69
C GLY A 15 -7.17 -9.53 -13.55
N SER A 16 -8.42 -9.21 -13.91
CA SER A 16 -8.75 -8.01 -14.67
C SER A 16 -8.64 -6.74 -13.82
N ALA A 17 -8.74 -5.57 -14.48
CA ALA A 17 -8.72 -4.25 -13.84
C ALA A 17 -7.54 -4.01 -12.88
N ARG A 18 -6.37 -4.60 -13.19
CA ARG A 18 -5.15 -4.33 -12.41
C ARG A 18 -4.80 -2.85 -12.50
N ARG A 19 -4.62 -2.20 -11.36
CA ARG A 19 -4.19 -0.80 -11.26
C ARG A 19 -3.19 -0.60 -10.12
N VAL A 20 -2.31 0.38 -10.30
CA VAL A 20 -1.44 0.88 -9.24
C VAL A 20 -2.23 1.89 -8.40
N ILE A 21 -2.35 1.63 -7.11
CA ILE A 21 -3.00 2.52 -6.14
C ILE A 21 -2.00 3.57 -5.64
N LEU A 22 -0.78 3.14 -5.29
CA LEU A 22 0.27 4.01 -4.78
C LEU A 22 1.62 3.57 -5.31
N TYR A 23 2.44 4.54 -5.71
CA TYR A 23 3.87 4.39 -5.91
C TYR A 23 4.57 5.38 -4.98
N SER A 24 5.52 4.90 -4.18
CA SER A 24 6.35 5.78 -3.35
C SER A 24 7.64 5.07 -2.94
N SER A 25 8.79 5.64 -3.29
CA SER A 25 10.09 5.13 -2.87
C SER A 25 10.41 5.37 -1.40
N ASP A 26 9.59 6.15 -0.68
CA ASP A 26 9.82 6.49 0.73
C ASP A 26 8.98 5.63 1.68
N VAL A 27 7.67 5.51 1.44
CA VAL A 27 6.75 4.77 2.34
C VAL A 27 6.49 3.32 1.93
N LEU A 28 6.95 2.90 0.74
CA LEU A 28 6.86 1.52 0.24
C LEU A 28 8.26 0.95 -0.06
N ARG A 29 9.26 1.35 0.72
CA ARG A 29 10.65 0.94 0.48
C ARG A 29 10.93 -0.50 0.89
N HIS A 30 10.42 -0.93 2.04
CA HIS A 30 10.51 -2.31 2.51
C HIS A 30 9.18 -2.76 3.15
N PRO A 31 8.08 -2.77 2.38
CA PRO A 31 6.79 -3.22 2.88
C PRO A 31 6.78 -4.73 3.09
N PHE A 32 6.12 -5.19 4.15
CA PHE A 32 6.06 -6.61 4.49
C PHE A 32 4.63 -7.17 4.49
N SER A 33 3.76 -6.66 5.35
CA SER A 33 2.38 -7.13 5.47
C SER A 33 1.38 -6.07 4.99
N ILE A 34 0.19 -6.51 4.58
CA ILE A 34 -0.89 -5.65 4.09
C ILE A 34 -2.25 -6.16 4.56
N THR A 35 -3.15 -5.25 4.91
CA THR A 35 -4.56 -5.55 5.21
C THR A 35 -5.46 -4.41 4.74
N THR A 36 -6.77 -4.64 4.67
CA THR A 36 -7.77 -3.65 4.25
C THR A 36 -8.92 -3.60 5.24
N PHE A 37 -9.41 -2.40 5.53
CA PHE A 37 -10.62 -2.18 6.33
C PHE A 37 -11.31 -0.91 5.82
N GLU A 38 -12.63 -0.97 5.62
CA GLU A 38 -13.41 0.12 5.03
C GLU A 38 -12.73 0.69 3.76
N ASP A 39 -12.55 2.01 3.66
CA ASP A 39 -11.94 2.70 2.52
C ASP A 39 -10.41 2.69 2.55
N TRP A 40 -9.81 2.01 3.54
CA TRP A 40 -8.40 2.12 3.85
C TRP A 40 -7.63 0.83 3.57
N VAL A 41 -6.40 1.00 3.11
CA VAL A 41 -5.39 -0.06 3.05
C VAL A 41 -4.28 0.28 4.03
N TYR A 42 -3.81 -0.72 4.75
CA TYR A 42 -2.78 -0.61 5.78
C TYR A 42 -1.61 -1.51 5.41
N TRP A 43 -0.39 -1.03 5.57
CA TRP A 43 0.80 -1.85 5.37
C TRP A 43 1.88 -1.56 6.41
N THR A 44 2.70 -2.56 6.69
CA THR A 44 3.88 -2.41 7.54
C THR A 44 5.11 -2.18 6.69
N ASP A 45 6.00 -1.28 7.12
CA ASP A 45 7.31 -1.05 6.48
C ASP A 45 8.45 -1.24 7.49
N TRP A 46 9.46 -2.04 7.13
CA TRP A 46 10.60 -2.36 8.01
C TRP A 46 11.70 -1.30 8.02
N ASP A 47 11.83 -0.47 6.98
CA ASP A 47 12.83 0.62 6.95
C ASP A 47 12.39 1.75 7.87
N LYS A 48 11.10 2.08 7.84
CA LYS A 48 10.51 3.14 8.67
C LYS A 48 9.99 2.65 10.01
N THR A 49 9.91 1.33 10.20
CA THR A 49 9.38 0.69 11.41
C THR A 49 8.00 1.23 11.82
N ALA A 50 7.12 1.44 10.83
CA ALA A 50 5.82 2.07 11.01
C ALA A 50 4.71 1.30 10.28
N VAL A 51 3.47 1.49 10.74
CA VAL A 51 2.27 1.11 10.00
C VAL A 51 1.74 2.34 9.27
N TYR A 52 1.63 2.22 7.96
CA TYR A 52 1.05 3.26 7.11
C TYR A 52 -0.37 2.91 6.71
N ARG A 53 -1.15 3.94 6.40
CA ARG A 53 -2.48 3.85 5.82
C ARG A 53 -2.61 4.77 4.62
N ALA A 54 -3.40 4.37 3.62
CA ALA A 54 -3.84 5.23 2.52
C ALA A 54 -5.24 4.82 2.03
N ASN A 55 -5.94 5.71 1.33
CA ASN A 55 -7.23 5.36 0.73
C ASN A 55 -7.03 4.30 -0.36
N LYS A 56 -7.71 3.14 -0.26
CA LYS A 56 -7.48 1.98 -1.11
C LYS A 56 -7.90 2.17 -2.57
N PHE A 57 -8.68 3.22 -2.87
CA PHE A 57 -9.16 3.49 -4.23
C PHE A 57 -8.35 4.55 -4.95
N THR A 58 -7.80 5.51 -4.21
CA THR A 58 -7.14 6.71 -4.77
C THR A 58 -5.66 6.81 -4.43
N GLY A 59 -5.18 6.08 -3.43
CA GLY A 59 -3.81 6.18 -2.92
C GLY A 59 -3.51 7.47 -2.16
N LYS A 60 -4.53 8.29 -1.86
CA LYS A 60 -4.39 9.55 -1.13
C LYS A 60 -4.37 9.33 0.39
N ASP A 61 -4.07 10.40 1.11
CA ASP A 61 -4.09 10.48 2.57
C ASP A 61 -3.16 9.44 3.21
N VAL A 62 -1.94 9.39 2.67
CA VAL A 62 -0.87 8.55 3.20
C VAL A 62 -0.44 9.08 4.56
N GLU A 63 -0.58 8.26 5.59
CA GLU A 63 -0.29 8.64 6.97
C GLU A 63 0.35 7.48 7.72
N ALA A 64 1.36 7.78 8.55
CA ALA A 64 1.90 6.84 9.53
C ALA A 64 0.99 6.84 10.77
N ILE A 65 0.48 5.67 11.16
CA ILE A 65 -0.41 5.51 12.32
C ILE A 65 0.38 5.25 13.61
N THR A 66 1.66 4.91 13.48
CA THR A 66 2.59 4.61 14.58
C THR A 66 3.91 5.31 14.36
#